data_AF-A0A3B9KSU5-F1
#
_entry.id   AF-A0A3B9KSU5-F1
#
_cell.length_a   1.000
_cell.length_b   1.000
_cell.length_c   1.000
_cell.angle_alpha   90.00
_cell.angle_beta   90.00
_cell.angle_gamma   90.00
#
_symmetry.space_group_name_H-M   'P 1'
#
loop_
_entity.id
_entity.type
_entity.pdbx_description
1 polymer ?
#
loop_
_entity_poly.entity_id
_entity_poly.type
_entity_poly.pdbx_seq_one_letter_code
_entity_poly.pdbx_strand_id
1 'polypeptide(L)'
;KIQSEYLVENADFIACHNQAFIGRYDILQGIKENGVFLLNSNWKDEEVFENLTEDMQKTIIEKNISLYNIDALKIAQEVGLGSRINTVMMAAFFIISKVLPREDAIQMIKKAIEKTYMSKGKDVVEMNWKAVDRTDKALKQVKVPENITKSARVSDLVPKDADDFTKNVIERIMREKGDEIPVSQMPYDGQIPTGTTALEKRGVAPQVPHWEAEKCIQCNLCSYACPHAAIRAKLIDPAELENAPESFNVLDVKGRDSQYKYKIQVYIDDCVGCGVCINECSTAALTFSPIEKEREAGERINADFFNTLPNDVLGSNRENSVKGSQFKQPLFEFSGACAGCGETPYIKLVTQLFGDRMIIANATGCSSIYGGTFPTIPYTKNKDGHGPAWANSLFEDNAEYGFGMRLAVDANRKQLKSNVQKLLDSGVDGELGEALKTAVENWTSVDQEAKANARKIKELLPDYLEKVPSELKSVAQKVYDLRNYFVDKSIWSFGGDGWAYDIGFGGLDHVLASGKNINILVLDTEVYSNT
;
A
#
# COMPACT_ATOMS: atom_id res chain seq x y z
N LYS A 1 17.51 28.24 -28.04
CA LYS A 1 17.50 28.46 -26.57
C LYS A 1 16.13 28.03 -26.07
N ILE A 2 16.04 27.13 -25.09
CA ILE A 2 14.78 26.72 -24.47
C ILE A 2 14.49 27.68 -23.31
N GLN A 3 13.27 28.21 -23.23
CA GLN A 3 12.83 29.18 -22.19
C GLN A 3 11.57 28.73 -21.44
N SER A 4 11.06 27.53 -21.73
CA SER A 4 9.84 26.99 -21.12
C SER A 4 10.16 26.40 -19.75
N GLU A 5 9.84 27.15 -18.69
CA GLU A 5 9.97 26.75 -17.27
C GLU A 5 8.67 26.16 -16.71
N TYR A 6 7.98 25.37 -17.53
CA TYR A 6 6.69 24.73 -17.22
C TYR A 6 6.62 23.34 -17.86
N LEU A 7 5.64 22.52 -17.46
CA LEU A 7 5.45 21.18 -18.00
C LEU A 7 5.11 21.22 -19.50
N VAL A 8 5.40 20.14 -20.22
CA VAL A 8 5.07 20.04 -21.65
C VAL A 8 3.56 19.91 -21.82
N GLU A 9 2.92 20.94 -22.38
CA GLU A 9 1.47 20.92 -22.69
C GLU A 9 1.15 20.35 -24.07
N ASN A 10 2.09 20.45 -25.01
CA ASN A 10 1.92 20.03 -26.39
C ASN A 10 3.11 19.17 -26.84
N ALA A 11 2.95 17.85 -26.83
CA ALA A 11 4.02 16.89 -27.05
C ALA A 11 4.07 16.38 -28.51
N ASP A 12 5.25 16.41 -29.12
CA ASP A 12 5.53 15.78 -30.42
C ASP A 12 5.75 14.26 -30.30
N PHE A 13 6.19 13.81 -29.12
CA PHE A 13 6.48 12.42 -28.80
C PHE A 13 6.03 12.12 -27.37
N ILE A 14 5.27 11.04 -27.18
CA ILE A 14 4.89 10.50 -25.88
C ILE A 14 5.33 9.04 -25.80
N ALA A 15 5.91 8.62 -24.67
CA ALA A 15 6.18 7.22 -24.40
C ALA A 15 5.52 6.74 -23.11
N CYS A 16 4.87 5.57 -23.17
CA CYS A 16 4.34 4.86 -22.03
C CYS A 16 5.20 3.63 -21.76
N HIS A 17 5.97 3.65 -20.66
CA HIS A 17 6.91 2.58 -20.32
C HIS A 17 6.27 1.44 -19.52
N ASN A 18 5.02 1.56 -19.11
CA ASN A 18 4.30 0.55 -18.34
C ASN A 18 2.85 0.42 -18.83
N GLN A 19 2.51 -0.74 -19.40
CA GLN A 19 1.17 -1.02 -19.91
C GLN A 19 0.06 -0.89 -18.85
N ALA A 20 0.37 -1.00 -17.55
CA ALA A 20 -0.61 -0.83 -16.46
C ALA A 20 -1.20 0.59 -16.39
N PHE A 21 -0.62 1.58 -17.08
CA PHE A 21 -1.12 2.95 -17.11
C PHE A 21 -2.30 3.14 -18.07
N ILE A 22 -2.49 2.22 -19.03
CA ILE A 22 -3.59 2.26 -19.99
C ILE A 22 -4.92 2.15 -19.23
N GLY A 23 -5.83 3.10 -19.45
CA GLY A 23 -7.12 3.16 -18.75
C GLY A 23 -7.08 3.72 -17.34
N ARG A 24 -5.90 4.07 -16.82
CA ARG A 24 -5.72 4.77 -15.54
C ARG A 24 -5.51 6.27 -15.73
N TYR A 25 -4.58 6.64 -16.61
CA TYR A 25 -4.19 8.02 -16.90
C TYR A 25 -4.57 8.45 -18.31
N ASP A 26 -4.73 9.75 -18.53
CA ASP A 26 -4.85 10.34 -19.87
C ASP A 26 -3.46 10.51 -20.51
N ILE A 27 -2.87 9.40 -20.96
CA ILE A 27 -1.49 9.36 -21.45
C ILE A 27 -1.29 10.22 -22.70
N LEU A 28 -2.31 10.35 -23.56
CA LEU A 28 -2.22 11.08 -24.83
C LEU A 28 -2.64 12.55 -24.71
N GLN A 29 -2.90 13.05 -23.50
CA GLN A 29 -3.20 14.45 -23.28
C GLN A 29 -2.09 15.33 -23.86
N GLY A 30 -2.48 16.31 -24.67
CA GLY A 30 -1.53 17.24 -25.30
C GLY A 30 -0.73 16.68 -26.47
N ILE A 31 -0.93 15.43 -26.93
CA ILE A 31 -0.22 14.95 -28.13
C ILE A 31 -0.64 15.77 -29.37
N LYS A 32 0.34 16.22 -30.15
CA LYS A 32 0.11 16.97 -31.39
C LYS A 32 -0.36 16.07 -32.53
N GLU A 33 -0.98 16.68 -33.54
CA GLU A 33 -1.25 16.02 -34.81
C GLU A 33 0.05 15.51 -35.45
N ASN A 34 0.01 14.30 -36.03
CA ASN A 34 1.16 13.57 -36.57
C ASN A 34 2.27 13.26 -35.53
N GLY A 35 1.94 13.32 -34.24
CA GLY A 35 2.83 12.95 -33.14
C GLY A 35 3.17 11.45 -33.12
N VAL A 36 4.12 11.08 -32.28
CA VAL A 36 4.56 9.69 -32.09
C VAL A 36 4.18 9.20 -30.71
N PHE A 37 3.57 8.01 -30.64
CA PHE A 37 3.30 7.33 -29.38
C PHE A 37 4.04 6.00 -29.32
N LEU A 38 4.91 5.83 -28.32
CA LEU A 38 5.65 4.59 -28.06
C LEU A 38 5.10 3.89 -26.83
N LEU A 39 4.65 2.65 -26.98
CA LEU A 39 4.17 1.81 -25.89
C LEU A 39 5.16 0.67 -25.61
N ASN A 40 5.48 0.46 -24.33
CA ASN A 40 6.08 -0.77 -23.85
C ASN A 40 4.99 -1.73 -23.38
N SER A 41 4.79 -2.83 -24.10
CA SER A 41 3.82 -3.87 -23.72
C SER A 41 4.28 -5.25 -24.19
N ASN A 42 3.71 -6.29 -23.58
CA ASN A 42 3.90 -7.68 -24.02
C ASN A 42 2.87 -8.12 -25.08
N TRP A 43 2.02 -7.21 -25.57
CA TRP A 43 1.04 -7.50 -26.60
C TRP A 43 1.69 -7.65 -27.97
N LYS A 44 1.09 -8.50 -28.81
CA LYS A 44 1.49 -8.55 -30.22
C LYS A 44 1.04 -7.28 -30.92
N ASP A 45 1.79 -6.85 -31.93
CA ASP A 45 1.53 -5.60 -32.64
C ASP A 45 0.10 -5.50 -33.19
N GLU A 46 -0.49 -6.62 -33.63
CA GLU A 46 -1.87 -6.66 -34.15
C GLU A 46 -2.94 -6.47 -33.06
N GLU A 47 -2.60 -6.75 -31.80
CA GLU A 47 -3.50 -6.70 -30.65
C GLU A 47 -3.39 -5.34 -29.91
N VAL A 48 -2.29 -4.59 -30.11
CA VAL A 48 -2.00 -3.36 -29.35
C VAL A 48 -3.14 -2.36 -29.43
N PHE A 49 -3.62 -2.04 -30.64
CA PHE A 49 -4.63 -1.00 -30.84
C PHE A 49 -5.91 -1.34 -30.07
N GLU A 50 -6.39 -2.59 -30.13
CA GLU A 50 -7.61 -3.04 -29.45
C GLU A 50 -7.51 -3.06 -27.93
N ASN A 51 -6.30 -3.08 -27.38
CA ASN A 51 -6.04 -3.02 -25.95
C ASN A 51 -5.88 -1.60 -25.40
N LEU A 52 -5.97 -0.56 -26.25
CA LEU A 52 -6.05 0.83 -25.83
C LEU A 52 -7.51 1.20 -25.49
N THR A 53 -7.70 2.24 -24.66
CA THR A 53 -9.05 2.76 -24.39
C THR A 53 -9.63 3.41 -25.65
N GLU A 54 -10.96 3.49 -25.71
CA GLU A 54 -11.66 4.08 -26.85
C GLU A 54 -11.21 5.53 -27.11
N ASP A 55 -11.01 6.34 -26.07
CA ASP A 55 -10.55 7.73 -26.21
C ASP A 55 -9.11 7.83 -26.74
N MET A 56 -8.23 6.91 -26.32
CA MET A 56 -6.88 6.83 -26.88
C MET A 56 -6.92 6.44 -28.37
N GLN A 57 -7.75 5.46 -28.73
CA GLN A 57 -7.92 5.03 -30.12
C GLN A 57 -8.46 6.15 -31.01
N LYS A 58 -9.48 6.89 -30.55
CA LYS A 58 -10.01 8.08 -31.24
C LYS A 58 -8.91 9.12 -31.45
N THR A 59 -8.16 9.43 -30.39
CA THR A 59 -7.04 10.39 -30.45
C THR A 59 -6.00 9.95 -31.48
N ILE A 60 -5.66 8.66 -31.53
CA ILE A 60 -4.68 8.12 -32.48
C ILE A 60 -5.15 8.26 -33.93
N ILE A 61 -6.43 7.96 -34.21
CA ILE A 61 -7.02 8.07 -35.55
C ILE A 61 -7.14 9.54 -35.97
N GLU A 62 -7.81 10.36 -35.15
CA GLU A 62 -8.14 11.75 -35.47
C GLU A 62 -6.90 12.62 -35.64
N LYS A 63 -5.87 12.39 -34.84
CA LYS A 63 -4.60 13.13 -34.89
C LYS A 63 -3.53 12.46 -35.76
N ASN A 64 -3.85 11.38 -36.48
CA ASN A 64 -2.92 10.63 -37.32
C ASN A 64 -1.60 10.27 -36.59
N ILE A 65 -1.71 9.69 -35.39
CA ILE A 65 -0.57 9.39 -34.53
C ILE A 65 0.20 8.16 -35.04
N SER A 66 1.53 8.27 -35.06
CA SER A 66 2.41 7.13 -35.35
C SER A 66 2.58 6.28 -34.08
N LEU A 67 1.83 5.18 -34.00
CA LEU A 67 1.89 4.23 -32.88
C LEU A 67 3.01 3.20 -33.06
N TYR A 68 3.83 3.02 -32.04
CA TYR A 68 4.89 2.01 -31.95
C TYR A 68 4.72 1.17 -30.69
N ASN A 69 5.05 -0.11 -30.78
CA ASN A 69 5.03 -1.04 -29.65
C ASN A 69 6.37 -1.77 -29.54
N ILE A 70 6.77 -2.09 -28.31
CA ILE A 70 7.94 -2.90 -28.02
C ILE A 70 7.78 -3.67 -26.71
N ASP A 71 8.18 -4.94 -26.71
CA ASP A 71 8.31 -5.73 -25.47
C ASP A 71 9.72 -5.53 -24.90
N ALA A 72 9.90 -4.43 -24.17
CA ALA A 72 11.21 -4.07 -23.64
C ALA A 72 11.68 -5.00 -22.53
N LEU A 73 10.74 -5.59 -21.78
CA LEU A 73 11.05 -6.54 -20.70
C LEU A 73 11.64 -7.83 -21.27
N LYS A 74 11.02 -8.39 -22.30
CA LYS A 74 11.53 -9.58 -22.99
C LYS A 74 12.92 -9.33 -23.57
N ILE A 75 13.13 -8.19 -24.24
CA ILE A 75 14.45 -7.83 -24.78
C ILE A 75 15.49 -7.75 -23.65
N ALA A 76 15.16 -7.06 -22.55
CA ALA A 76 16.06 -6.93 -21.40
C ALA A 76 16.42 -8.30 -20.79
N GLN A 77 15.45 -9.21 -20.66
CA GLN A 77 15.69 -10.56 -20.16
C GLN A 77 16.57 -11.40 -21.09
N GLU A 78 16.28 -11.40 -22.39
CA GLU A 78 17.06 -12.16 -23.40
C GLU A 78 18.53 -11.73 -23.46
N VAL A 79 18.82 -10.45 -23.20
CA VAL A 79 20.19 -9.92 -23.22
C VAL A 79 20.86 -9.88 -21.85
N GLY A 80 20.19 -10.34 -20.78
CA GLY A 80 20.77 -10.47 -19.44
C GLY A 80 20.67 -9.21 -18.55
N LEU A 81 19.86 -8.21 -18.91
CA LEU A 81 19.62 -7.00 -18.12
C LEU A 81 18.53 -7.16 -17.06
N GLY A 82 17.90 -8.32 -16.98
CA GLY A 82 16.81 -8.59 -16.02
C GLY A 82 15.58 -7.75 -16.34
N SER A 83 15.05 -7.03 -15.35
CA SER A 83 13.87 -6.16 -15.49
C SER A 83 14.17 -4.73 -15.98
N ARG A 84 15.43 -4.43 -16.33
CA ARG A 84 15.86 -3.06 -16.67
C ARG A 84 15.58 -2.74 -18.15
N ILE A 85 14.47 -2.06 -18.40
CA ILE A 85 14.03 -1.68 -19.75
C ILE A 85 14.63 -0.35 -20.26
N ASN A 86 15.34 0.39 -19.42
CA ASN A 86 15.77 1.77 -19.70
C ASN A 86 16.57 1.91 -21.02
N THR A 87 17.54 1.02 -21.27
CA THR A 87 18.35 1.04 -22.50
C THR A 87 17.50 0.76 -23.74
N VAL A 88 16.52 -0.13 -23.63
CA VAL A 88 15.60 -0.45 -24.73
C VAL A 88 14.70 0.74 -25.05
N MET A 89 14.07 1.34 -24.03
CA MET A 89 13.17 2.48 -24.22
C MET A 89 13.90 3.72 -24.73
N MET A 90 15.11 3.99 -24.22
CA MET A 90 15.95 5.09 -24.70
C MET A 90 16.36 4.88 -26.16
N ALA A 91 16.79 3.68 -26.54
CA ALA A 91 17.13 3.38 -27.93
C ALA A 91 15.92 3.56 -28.84
N ALA A 92 14.75 3.06 -28.43
CA ALA A 92 13.51 3.21 -29.18
C ALA A 92 13.17 4.69 -29.42
N PHE A 93 13.24 5.54 -28.38
CA PHE A 93 13.03 6.99 -28.51
C PHE A 93 13.91 7.62 -29.60
N PHE A 94 15.22 7.45 -29.55
CA PHE A 94 16.12 8.10 -30.52
C PHE A 94 15.95 7.56 -31.94
N ILE A 95 15.58 6.29 -32.09
CA ILE A 95 15.38 5.67 -33.40
C ILE A 95 14.14 6.23 -34.12
N ILE A 96 13.06 6.55 -33.40
CA ILE A 96 11.77 6.95 -34.01
C ILE A 96 11.38 8.42 -33.79
N SER A 97 12.00 9.13 -32.85
CA SER A 97 11.70 10.55 -32.58
C SER A 97 12.16 11.49 -33.70
N LYS A 98 13.04 11.03 -34.60
CA LYS A 98 13.63 11.82 -35.71
C LYS A 98 14.44 13.05 -35.26
N VAL A 99 14.80 13.14 -33.97
CA VAL A 99 15.64 14.23 -33.44
C VAL A 99 17.06 14.16 -34.02
N LEU A 100 17.54 12.95 -34.33
CA LEU A 100 18.84 12.69 -34.96
C LEU A 100 18.67 11.65 -36.08
N PRO A 101 19.61 11.60 -37.06
CA PRO A 101 19.70 10.48 -37.99
C PRO A 101 19.87 9.16 -37.23
N ARG A 102 19.18 8.11 -37.68
CA ARG A 102 19.10 6.81 -36.99
C ARG A 102 20.48 6.20 -36.68
N GLU A 103 21.39 6.17 -37.66
CA GLU A 103 22.74 5.62 -37.49
C GLU A 103 23.56 6.41 -36.47
N ASP A 104 23.50 7.75 -36.54
CA ASP A 104 24.20 8.63 -35.61
C ASP A 104 23.68 8.43 -34.18
N ALA A 105 22.36 8.36 -34.02
CA ALA A 105 21.71 8.07 -32.74
C ALA A 105 22.22 6.76 -32.12
N ILE A 106 22.22 5.65 -32.89
CA ILE A 106 22.68 4.35 -32.41
C ILE A 106 24.15 4.40 -31.98
N GLN A 107 25.02 5.02 -32.79
CA GLN A 107 26.44 5.17 -32.46
C GLN A 107 26.65 6.00 -31.20
N MET A 108 25.94 7.14 -31.08
CA MET A 108 26.02 8.02 -29.90
C MET A 108 25.52 7.32 -28.63
N ILE A 109 24.42 6.58 -28.70
CA ILE A 109 23.91 5.78 -27.58
C ILE A 109 24.95 4.76 -27.14
N LYS A 110 25.52 3.99 -28.07
CA LYS A 110 26.52 2.97 -27.74
C LYS A 110 27.76 3.58 -27.08
N LYS A 111 28.23 4.73 -27.56
CA LYS A 111 29.34 5.47 -26.96
C LYS A 111 29.00 5.99 -25.55
N ALA A 112 27.78 6.47 -25.33
CA ALA A 112 27.33 6.92 -24.02
C ALA A 112 27.22 5.76 -23.01
N ILE A 113 26.70 4.61 -23.45
CA ILE A 113 26.64 3.36 -22.66
C ILE A 113 28.03 2.94 -22.22
N GLU A 114 28.99 2.93 -23.16
CA GLU A 114 30.38 2.56 -22.86
C GLU A 114 30.97 3.50 -21.80
N LYS A 115 30.88 4.81 -22.02
CA LYS A 115 31.37 5.82 -21.06
C LYS A 115 30.76 5.65 -19.66
N THR A 116 29.47 5.32 -19.59
CA THR A 116 28.71 5.26 -18.33
C THR A 116 28.97 3.95 -17.57
N TYR A 117 29.04 2.82 -18.28
CA TYR A 117 29.05 1.50 -17.66
C TYR A 117 30.38 0.76 -17.74
N MET A 118 31.42 1.31 -18.38
CA MET A 118 32.73 0.64 -18.44
C MET A 118 33.28 0.28 -17.05
N SER A 119 33.04 1.12 -16.04
CA SER A 119 33.45 0.86 -14.65
C SER A 119 32.74 -0.35 -14.02
N LYS A 120 31.61 -0.79 -14.58
CA LYS A 120 30.85 -1.99 -14.17
C LYS A 120 31.29 -3.26 -14.91
N GLY A 121 32.24 -3.14 -15.84
CA GLY A 121 32.78 -4.25 -16.61
C GLY A 121 32.26 -4.30 -18.04
N LYS A 122 33.09 -4.88 -18.93
CA LYS A 122 32.80 -4.95 -20.37
C LYS A 122 31.54 -5.76 -20.69
N ASP A 123 31.28 -6.82 -19.93
CA ASP A 123 30.09 -7.66 -20.13
C ASP A 123 28.80 -6.85 -19.99
N VAL A 124 28.73 -5.93 -19.02
CA VAL A 124 27.58 -5.04 -18.82
C VAL A 124 27.42 -4.09 -20.01
N VAL A 125 28.52 -3.55 -20.54
CA VAL A 125 28.51 -2.70 -21.74
C VAL A 125 27.99 -3.48 -22.94
N GLU A 126 28.49 -4.71 -23.16
CA GLU A 126 28.07 -5.56 -24.27
C GLU A 126 26.60 -5.99 -24.17
N MET A 127 26.09 -6.30 -22.97
CA MET A 127 24.66 -6.56 -22.74
C MET A 127 23.80 -5.36 -23.18
N ASN A 128 24.22 -4.14 -22.81
CA ASN A 128 23.51 -2.92 -23.20
C ASN A 128 23.60 -2.63 -24.70
N TRP A 129 24.75 -2.85 -25.34
CA TRP A 129 24.87 -2.73 -26.81
C TRP A 129 23.96 -3.72 -27.54
N LYS A 130 23.90 -4.98 -27.07
CA LYS A 130 22.96 -5.98 -27.60
C LYS A 130 21.52 -5.54 -27.42
N ALA A 131 21.17 -4.90 -26.30
CA ALA A 131 19.83 -4.35 -26.09
C ALA A 131 19.48 -3.28 -27.14
N VAL A 132 20.41 -2.36 -27.45
CA VAL A 132 20.23 -1.36 -28.52
C VAL A 132 19.99 -2.04 -29.87
N ASP A 133 20.83 -3.01 -30.24
CA ASP A 133 20.72 -3.71 -31.52
C ASP A 133 19.43 -4.53 -31.65
N ARG A 134 18.95 -5.11 -30.54
CA ARG A 134 17.69 -5.84 -30.49
C ARG A 134 16.50 -4.89 -30.59
N THR A 135 16.58 -3.74 -29.93
CA THR A 135 15.56 -2.68 -30.00
C THR A 135 15.37 -2.23 -31.44
N ASP A 136 16.47 -1.90 -32.13
CA ASP A 136 16.46 -1.43 -33.52
C ASP A 136 15.76 -2.40 -34.48
N LYS A 137 15.96 -3.70 -34.27
CA LYS A 137 15.34 -4.78 -35.06
C LYS A 137 13.89 -5.07 -34.69
N ALA A 138 13.54 -4.92 -33.41
CA ALA A 138 12.22 -5.25 -32.90
C ALA A 138 11.20 -4.14 -33.14
N LEU A 139 11.66 -2.89 -33.18
CA LEU A 139 10.78 -1.73 -33.23
C LEU A 139 10.04 -1.63 -34.57
N LYS A 140 8.72 -1.72 -34.51
CA LYS A 140 7.83 -1.64 -35.66
C LYS A 140 6.70 -0.68 -35.38
N GLN A 141 6.26 0.01 -36.44
CA GLN A 141 5.06 0.82 -36.38
C GLN A 141 3.84 -0.10 -36.40
N VAL A 142 2.94 0.08 -35.44
CA VAL A 142 1.67 -0.64 -35.35
C VAL A 142 0.74 -0.09 -36.42
N LYS A 143 0.05 -1.00 -37.13
CA LYS A 143 -0.97 -0.61 -38.10
C LYS A 143 -2.21 -0.10 -37.38
N VAL A 144 -2.56 1.16 -37.60
CA VAL A 144 -3.77 1.78 -37.06
C VAL A 144 -4.95 1.51 -38.03
N PRO A 145 -6.05 0.90 -37.56
CA PRO A 145 -7.26 0.74 -38.37
C PRO A 145 -8.04 2.07 -38.48
N GLU A 146 -8.86 2.20 -39.54
CA GLU A 146 -9.71 3.40 -39.72
C GLU A 146 -10.89 3.46 -38.74
N ASN A 147 -11.33 2.30 -38.23
CA ASN A 147 -12.50 2.19 -37.39
C ASN A 147 -12.18 1.44 -36.10
N ILE A 148 -12.83 1.83 -35.01
CA ILE A 148 -12.76 1.17 -33.71
C ILE A 148 -13.72 -0.02 -33.70
N THR A 149 -13.18 -1.23 -33.52
CA THR A 149 -13.95 -2.49 -33.41
C THR A 149 -14.03 -3.00 -31.98
N LYS A 150 -12.97 -2.76 -31.20
CA LYS A 150 -12.81 -3.22 -29.82
C LYS A 150 -11.88 -2.26 -29.08
N SER A 151 -12.18 -2.01 -27.81
CA SER A 151 -11.38 -1.14 -26.95
C SER A 151 -11.30 -1.70 -25.53
N ALA A 152 -10.23 -1.35 -24.83
CA ALA A 152 -10.11 -1.60 -23.40
C ALA A 152 -11.03 -0.67 -22.61
N ARG A 153 -11.51 -1.15 -21.46
CA ARG A 153 -12.29 -0.33 -20.53
C ARG A 153 -11.37 0.59 -19.73
N VAL A 154 -11.87 1.78 -19.40
CA VAL A 154 -11.29 2.62 -18.36
C VAL A 154 -11.41 1.89 -17.02
N SER A 155 -10.34 1.90 -16.21
CA SER A 155 -10.35 1.24 -14.92
C SER A 155 -11.22 2.01 -13.92
N ASP A 156 -12.11 1.28 -13.24
CA ASP A 156 -12.83 1.77 -12.07
C ASP A 156 -11.85 1.80 -10.89
N LEU A 157 -11.35 2.97 -10.51
CA LEU A 157 -10.35 3.11 -9.43
C LEU A 157 -10.98 3.16 -8.04
N VAL A 158 -12.28 3.48 -7.96
CA VAL A 158 -13.01 3.58 -6.69
C VAL A 158 -14.35 2.86 -6.80
N PRO A 159 -14.89 2.32 -5.70
CA PRO A 159 -16.23 1.73 -5.68
C PRO A 159 -17.32 2.72 -6.12
N LYS A 160 -18.36 2.20 -6.80
CA LYS A 160 -19.48 3.04 -7.28
C LYS A 160 -20.30 3.65 -6.13
N ASP A 161 -20.28 3.04 -4.96
CA ASP A 161 -20.92 3.47 -3.73
C ASP A 161 -19.99 4.23 -2.78
N ALA A 162 -18.75 4.55 -3.20
CA ALA A 162 -17.82 5.36 -2.42
C ALA A 162 -18.38 6.76 -2.10
N ASP A 163 -17.85 7.40 -1.05
CA ASP A 163 -18.27 8.74 -0.63
C ASP A 163 -17.79 9.85 -1.59
N ASP A 164 -18.33 11.06 -1.38
CA ASP A 164 -18.06 12.21 -2.24
C ASP A 164 -16.59 12.62 -2.20
N PHE A 165 -15.90 12.47 -1.07
CA PHE A 165 -14.47 12.81 -0.96
C PHE A 165 -13.63 11.82 -1.78
N THR A 166 -13.95 10.54 -1.72
CA THR A 166 -13.26 9.48 -2.47
C THR A 166 -13.45 9.67 -3.97
N LYS A 167 -14.67 9.94 -4.44
CA LYS A 167 -14.98 10.14 -5.86
C LYS A 167 -14.46 11.46 -6.42
N ASN A 168 -14.65 12.55 -5.69
CA ASN A 168 -14.37 13.89 -6.22
C ASN A 168 -12.95 14.38 -5.92
N VAL A 169 -12.27 13.82 -4.91
CA VAL A 169 -10.91 14.23 -4.53
C VAL A 169 -9.91 13.11 -4.79
N ILE A 170 -10.05 11.96 -4.11
CA ILE A 170 -9.06 10.88 -4.15
C ILE A 170 -8.92 10.31 -5.57
N GLU A 171 -10.03 9.95 -6.21
CA GLU A 171 -10.00 9.41 -7.58
C GLU A 171 -9.38 10.40 -8.57
N ARG A 172 -9.74 11.68 -8.48
CA ARG A 172 -9.19 12.72 -9.37
C ARG A 172 -7.68 12.84 -9.25
N ILE A 173 -7.15 12.84 -8.03
CA ILE A 173 -5.70 12.88 -7.82
C ILE A 173 -5.04 11.59 -8.32
N MET A 174 -5.64 10.42 -8.07
CA MET A 174 -5.14 9.15 -8.62
C MET A 174 -5.16 9.09 -10.16
N ARG A 175 -5.86 10.01 -10.82
CA ARG A 175 -5.90 10.19 -12.28
C ARG A 175 -5.03 11.35 -12.77
N GLU A 176 -4.19 11.93 -11.92
CA GLU A 176 -3.37 13.12 -12.22
C GLU A 176 -4.21 14.36 -12.57
N LYS A 177 -5.40 14.49 -11.96
CA LYS A 177 -6.32 15.64 -12.12
C LYS A 177 -6.51 16.42 -10.81
N GLY A 178 -5.46 16.46 -9.99
CA GLY A 178 -5.48 17.15 -8.69
C GLY A 178 -5.69 18.67 -8.82
N ASP A 179 -5.10 19.29 -9.85
CA ASP A 179 -5.21 20.73 -10.11
C ASP A 179 -6.63 21.21 -10.44
N GLU A 180 -7.54 20.30 -10.80
CA GLU A 180 -8.95 20.62 -11.07
C GLU A 180 -9.80 20.71 -9.78
N ILE A 181 -9.26 20.30 -8.63
CA ILE A 181 -10.01 20.20 -7.37
C ILE A 181 -10.13 21.59 -6.72
N PRO A 182 -11.35 22.09 -6.45
CA PRO A 182 -11.51 23.37 -5.80
C PRO A 182 -11.15 23.29 -4.31
N VAL A 183 -10.63 24.40 -3.77
CA VAL A 183 -10.28 24.53 -2.33
C VAL A 183 -11.46 24.14 -1.41
N SER A 184 -12.70 24.37 -1.83
CA SER A 184 -13.91 24.03 -1.06
C SER A 184 -14.13 22.53 -0.85
N GLN A 185 -13.43 21.66 -1.58
CA GLN A 185 -13.48 20.20 -1.40
C GLN A 185 -12.38 19.66 -0.47
N MET A 186 -11.44 20.51 -0.05
CA MET A 186 -10.35 20.11 0.82
C MET A 186 -10.71 20.26 2.31
N PRO A 187 -10.20 19.37 3.18
CA PRO A 187 -10.36 19.52 4.63
C PRO A 187 -9.65 20.79 5.12
N TYR A 188 -10.23 21.47 6.12
CA TYR A 188 -9.68 22.73 6.65
C TYR A 188 -8.41 22.55 7.47
N ASP A 189 -8.17 21.35 8.01
CA ASP A 189 -7.05 21.00 8.88
C ASP A 189 -6.13 19.92 8.29
N GLY A 190 -6.36 19.54 7.03
CA GLY A 190 -5.55 18.52 6.36
C GLY A 190 -5.84 17.08 6.79
N GLN A 191 -6.88 16.81 7.60
CA GLN A 191 -7.24 15.45 7.95
C GLN A 191 -7.81 14.69 6.76
N ILE A 192 -7.32 13.47 6.56
CA ILE A 192 -7.67 12.61 5.44
C ILE A 192 -8.03 11.19 5.92
N PRO A 193 -8.88 10.47 5.18
CA PRO A 193 -9.24 9.10 5.53
C PRO A 193 -8.03 8.15 5.43
N THR A 194 -8.02 7.18 6.34
CA THR A 194 -7.07 6.06 6.37
C THR A 194 -7.53 4.90 5.48
N GLY A 195 -6.61 4.06 5.00
CA GLY A 195 -6.91 2.82 4.27
C GLY A 195 -7.19 3.03 2.79
N THR A 196 -6.82 4.19 2.25
CA THR A 196 -7.14 4.57 0.87
C THR A 196 -6.18 3.98 -0.17
N THR A 197 -5.02 3.42 0.23
CA THR A 197 -4.15 2.65 -0.69
C THR A 197 -4.85 1.42 -1.26
N ALA A 198 -5.81 0.84 -0.54
CA ALA A 198 -6.59 -0.30 -1.01
C ALA A 198 -7.41 0.01 -2.28
N LEU A 199 -7.71 1.29 -2.55
CA LEU A 199 -8.38 1.75 -3.77
C LEU A 199 -7.45 1.68 -4.99
N GLU A 200 -6.13 1.80 -4.80
CA GLU A 200 -5.24 2.05 -5.94
C GLU A 200 -5.14 0.88 -6.91
N LYS A 201 -5.05 -0.36 -6.41
CA LYS A 201 -4.94 -1.61 -7.20
C LYS A 201 -4.01 -1.44 -8.40
N ARG A 202 -2.80 -0.94 -8.14
CA ARG A 202 -1.87 -0.35 -9.12
C ARG A 202 -1.53 -1.26 -10.29
N GLY A 203 -1.43 -2.58 -10.06
CA GLY A 203 -1.16 -3.58 -11.09
C GLY A 203 0.17 -3.39 -11.80
N VAL A 204 1.16 -2.79 -11.13
CA VAL A 204 2.42 -2.33 -11.76
C VAL A 204 3.46 -3.43 -11.96
N ALA A 205 3.31 -4.57 -11.28
CA ALA A 205 4.25 -5.67 -11.40
C ALA A 205 3.99 -6.48 -12.68
N PRO A 206 5.00 -6.69 -13.55
CA PRO A 206 4.83 -7.54 -14.73
C PRO A 206 4.71 -9.03 -14.36
N GLN A 207 5.29 -9.42 -13.23
CA GLN A 207 5.23 -10.77 -12.69
C GLN A 207 4.94 -10.71 -11.19
N VAL A 208 4.15 -11.66 -10.71
CA VAL A 208 3.70 -11.78 -9.33
C VAL A 208 3.94 -13.21 -8.82
N PRO A 209 3.98 -13.45 -7.50
CA PRO A 209 4.10 -14.79 -6.95
C PRO A 209 2.87 -15.64 -7.28
N HIS A 210 3.10 -16.83 -7.83
CA HIS A 210 2.12 -17.90 -7.97
C HIS A 210 2.29 -18.90 -6.83
N TRP A 211 1.19 -19.30 -6.20
CA TRP A 211 1.20 -20.19 -5.04
C TRP A 211 0.97 -21.65 -5.44
N GLU A 212 2.03 -22.46 -5.32
CA GLU A 212 2.01 -23.91 -5.53
C GLU A 212 1.64 -24.61 -4.21
N ALA A 213 0.33 -24.79 -4.02
CA ALA A 213 -0.26 -25.23 -2.75
C ALA A 213 0.32 -26.57 -2.27
N GLU A 214 0.65 -27.50 -3.17
CA GLU A 214 1.15 -28.83 -2.86
C GLU A 214 2.53 -28.81 -2.19
N LYS A 215 3.33 -27.76 -2.43
CA LYS A 215 4.66 -27.57 -1.83
C LYS A 215 4.62 -26.76 -0.53
N CYS A 216 3.47 -26.20 -0.19
CA CYS A 216 3.34 -25.25 0.92
C CYS A 216 3.32 -25.97 2.28
N ILE A 217 4.21 -25.54 3.18
CA ILE A 217 4.30 -26.05 4.55
C ILE A 217 3.54 -25.20 5.58
N GLN A 218 2.75 -24.21 5.13
CA GLN A 218 1.86 -23.39 5.96
C GLN A 218 2.60 -22.64 7.09
N CYS A 219 3.77 -22.06 6.80
CA CYS A 219 4.64 -21.39 7.79
C CYS A 219 4.40 -19.89 7.93
N ASN A 220 3.67 -19.27 6.99
CA ASN A 220 3.40 -17.82 6.89
C ASN A 220 4.63 -16.91 6.70
N LEU A 221 5.83 -17.43 6.43
CA LEU A 221 7.02 -16.60 6.20
C LEU A 221 6.87 -15.65 5.02
N CYS A 222 6.20 -16.09 3.95
CA CYS A 222 5.91 -15.26 2.80
C CYS A 222 5.03 -14.04 3.14
N SER A 223 4.00 -14.24 3.98
CA SER A 223 3.18 -13.15 4.53
C SER A 223 4.00 -12.25 5.42
N TYR A 224 4.80 -12.83 6.32
CA TYR A 224 5.64 -12.10 7.28
C TYR A 224 6.62 -11.15 6.58
N ALA A 225 7.31 -11.63 5.55
CA ALA A 225 8.35 -10.88 4.86
C ALA A 225 7.82 -9.87 3.82
N CYS A 226 6.56 -9.98 3.40
CA CYS A 226 6.03 -9.10 2.35
C CYS A 226 5.99 -7.63 2.80
N PRO A 227 6.65 -6.71 2.07
CA PRO A 227 6.70 -5.29 2.44
C PRO A 227 5.41 -4.51 2.13
N HIS A 228 4.47 -5.09 1.38
CA HIS A 228 3.24 -4.41 0.96
C HIS A 228 1.97 -5.04 1.49
N ALA A 229 2.08 -6.07 2.35
CA ALA A 229 0.95 -6.92 2.74
C ALA A 229 0.16 -7.51 1.54
N ALA A 230 0.84 -7.70 0.41
CA ALA A 230 0.26 -8.22 -0.85
C ALA A 230 0.23 -9.75 -0.93
N ILE A 231 0.58 -10.44 0.16
CA ILE A 231 0.41 -11.88 0.32
C ILE A 231 0.02 -12.12 1.77
N ARG A 232 -1.08 -12.83 2.01
CA ARG A 232 -1.68 -13.01 3.34
C ARG A 232 -2.09 -14.46 3.56
N ALA A 233 -2.17 -14.85 4.83
CA ALA A 233 -2.59 -16.17 5.25
C ALA A 233 -3.88 -16.12 6.07
N LYS A 234 -4.76 -17.11 5.90
CA LYS A 234 -5.91 -17.34 6.79
C LYS A 234 -6.02 -18.81 7.18
N LEU A 235 -6.45 -19.03 8.42
CA LEU A 235 -7.15 -20.24 8.83
C LEU A 235 -8.64 -20.00 8.62
N ILE A 236 -9.32 -20.95 7.98
CA ILE A 236 -10.70 -20.79 7.51
C ILE A 236 -11.51 -21.96 8.05
N ASP A 237 -12.65 -21.67 8.67
CA ASP A 237 -13.62 -22.70 9.02
C ASP A 237 -14.24 -23.25 7.73
N PRO A 238 -14.32 -24.58 7.53
CA PRO A 238 -14.93 -25.17 6.34
C PRO A 238 -16.34 -24.65 6.03
N ALA A 239 -17.11 -24.22 7.03
CA ALA A 239 -18.44 -23.64 6.82
C ALA A 239 -18.41 -22.31 6.05
N GLU A 240 -17.32 -21.54 6.16
CA GLU A 240 -17.15 -20.25 5.48
C GLU A 240 -16.82 -20.42 3.98
N LEU A 241 -16.62 -21.65 3.49
CA LEU A 241 -16.25 -21.96 2.11
C LEU A 241 -17.44 -22.31 1.20
N GLU A 242 -18.68 -22.27 1.69
CA GLU A 242 -19.86 -22.65 0.91
C GLU A 242 -19.99 -21.85 -0.41
N ASN A 243 -19.62 -20.56 -0.38
CA ASN A 243 -19.68 -19.66 -1.53
C ASN A 243 -18.30 -19.36 -2.15
N ALA A 244 -17.31 -20.20 -1.88
CA ALA A 244 -15.97 -20.02 -2.43
C ALA A 244 -15.98 -20.15 -3.97
N PRO A 245 -15.30 -19.26 -4.71
CA PRO A 245 -15.09 -19.42 -6.14
C PRO A 245 -14.43 -20.76 -6.47
N GLU A 246 -14.69 -21.32 -7.66
CA GLU A 246 -14.06 -22.57 -8.11
C GLU A 246 -12.52 -22.47 -8.14
N SER A 247 -11.98 -21.28 -8.43
CA SER A 247 -10.56 -20.97 -8.40
C SER A 247 -9.95 -20.86 -6.99
N PHE A 248 -10.77 -20.88 -5.93
CA PHE A 248 -10.32 -20.64 -4.55
C PHE A 248 -9.80 -21.93 -3.91
N ASN A 249 -8.57 -22.30 -4.26
CA ASN A 249 -7.92 -23.50 -3.71
C ASN A 249 -7.50 -23.33 -2.24
N VAL A 250 -7.71 -24.35 -1.41
CA VAL A 250 -7.30 -24.38 0.01
C VAL A 250 -6.54 -25.66 0.34
N LEU A 251 -5.77 -25.63 1.43
CA LEU A 251 -5.08 -26.80 1.98
C LEU A 251 -5.73 -27.26 3.28
N ASP A 252 -5.64 -28.56 3.55
CA ASP A 252 -5.90 -29.09 4.88
C ASP A 252 -4.82 -28.68 5.86
N VAL A 253 -5.22 -28.21 7.04
CA VAL A 253 -4.29 -27.98 8.14
C VAL A 253 -3.93 -29.31 8.78
N LYS A 254 -2.64 -29.53 9.06
CA LYS A 254 -2.17 -30.73 9.76
C LYS A 254 -2.07 -30.48 11.27
N GLY A 255 -2.33 -31.51 12.08
CA GLY A 255 -2.11 -31.47 13.52
C GLY A 255 -3.31 -30.96 14.32
N ARG A 256 -3.06 -30.15 15.36
CA ARG A 256 -4.08 -29.74 16.36
C ARG A 256 -5.21 -28.86 15.82
N ASP A 257 -4.97 -28.23 14.67
CA ASP A 257 -5.90 -27.30 14.02
C ASP A 257 -6.53 -27.92 12.76
N SER A 258 -6.59 -29.25 12.67
CA SER A 258 -7.05 -29.98 11.46
C SER A 258 -8.51 -29.74 11.08
N GLN A 259 -9.30 -29.13 11.96
CA GLN A 259 -10.65 -28.67 11.64
C GLN A 259 -10.67 -27.51 10.65
N TYR A 260 -9.57 -26.74 10.54
CA TYR A 260 -9.49 -25.57 9.67
C TYR A 260 -8.90 -25.93 8.30
N LYS A 261 -9.22 -25.09 7.31
CA LYS A 261 -8.53 -24.99 6.03
C LYS A 261 -7.52 -23.86 6.07
N TYR A 262 -6.53 -23.91 5.19
CA TYR A 262 -5.47 -22.92 5.08
C TYR A 262 -5.38 -22.36 3.67
N LYS A 263 -5.25 -21.04 3.57
CA LYS A 263 -5.06 -20.34 2.29
C LYS A 263 -3.90 -19.35 2.40
N ILE A 264 -3.03 -19.35 1.40
CA ILE A 264 -2.26 -18.16 1.02
C ILE A 264 -2.99 -17.48 -0.13
N GLN A 265 -3.24 -16.18 0.02
CA GLN A 265 -3.82 -15.34 -1.01
C GLN A 265 -2.82 -14.28 -1.44
N VAL A 266 -2.63 -14.12 -2.75
CA VAL A 266 -1.80 -13.07 -3.35
C VAL A 266 -2.72 -11.96 -3.86
N TYR A 267 -2.43 -10.71 -3.49
CA TYR A 267 -3.11 -9.52 -3.97
C TYR A 267 -2.35 -9.02 -5.19
N ILE A 268 -2.63 -9.62 -6.35
CA ILE A 268 -1.81 -9.45 -7.55
C ILE A 268 -1.75 -8.00 -8.05
N ASP A 269 -2.81 -7.21 -7.87
CA ASP A 269 -2.84 -5.80 -8.27
C ASP A 269 -2.17 -4.86 -7.26
N ASP A 270 -1.87 -5.33 -6.05
CA ASP A 270 -1.13 -4.56 -5.04
C ASP A 270 0.33 -5.07 -4.89
N CYS A 271 0.66 -6.17 -5.57
CA CYS A 271 2.01 -6.70 -5.61
C CYS A 271 2.91 -5.82 -6.49
N VAL A 272 4.14 -5.57 -6.01
CA VAL A 272 5.17 -4.82 -6.75
C VAL A 272 6.29 -5.72 -7.29
N GLY A 273 6.10 -7.05 -7.28
CA GLY A 273 6.98 -8.00 -7.96
C GLY A 273 8.39 -8.12 -7.36
N CYS A 274 8.59 -7.80 -6.07
CA CYS A 274 9.91 -7.77 -5.45
C CYS A 274 10.58 -9.15 -5.23
N GLY A 275 9.80 -10.24 -5.21
CA GLY A 275 10.32 -11.59 -5.02
C GLY A 275 10.76 -11.95 -3.60
N VAL A 276 10.68 -11.04 -2.62
CA VAL A 276 11.08 -11.32 -1.22
C VAL A 276 10.35 -12.56 -0.67
N CYS A 277 9.04 -12.67 -0.89
CA CYS A 277 8.28 -13.84 -0.44
C CYS A 277 8.71 -15.16 -1.11
N ILE A 278 9.23 -15.10 -2.33
CA ILE A 278 9.76 -16.27 -3.06
C ILE A 278 11.10 -16.68 -2.44
N ASN A 279 11.99 -15.71 -2.19
CA ASN A 279 13.29 -15.94 -1.57
C ASN A 279 13.17 -16.53 -0.16
N GLU A 280 12.20 -16.06 0.63
CA GLU A 280 11.93 -16.57 1.98
C GLU A 280 11.22 -17.93 1.98
N CYS A 281 10.74 -18.41 0.83
CA CYS A 281 10.03 -19.68 0.75
C CYS A 281 11.02 -20.86 0.70
N SER A 282 11.24 -21.49 1.85
CA SER A 282 12.18 -22.62 1.99
C SER A 282 11.84 -23.88 1.16
N THR A 283 10.61 -23.99 0.63
CA THR A 283 10.15 -25.15 -0.16
C THR A 283 9.86 -24.83 -1.61
N ALA A 284 10.17 -23.62 -2.08
CA ALA A 284 9.84 -23.15 -3.42
C ALA A 284 8.35 -23.37 -3.78
N ALA A 285 7.46 -23.12 -2.82
CA ALA A 285 6.00 -23.11 -3.01
C ALA A 285 5.48 -21.80 -3.62
N LEU A 286 6.39 -20.87 -3.92
CA LEU A 286 6.10 -19.64 -4.62
C LEU A 286 7.08 -19.50 -5.79
N THR A 287 6.56 -19.22 -6.98
CA THR A 287 7.36 -18.96 -8.19
C THR A 287 6.83 -17.72 -8.89
N PHE A 288 7.62 -17.08 -9.75
CA PHE A 288 7.11 -15.94 -10.53
C PHE A 288 6.21 -16.42 -11.67
N SER A 289 5.08 -15.73 -11.84
CA SER A 289 4.15 -15.91 -12.94
C SER A 289 3.75 -14.56 -13.53
N PRO A 290 3.53 -14.44 -14.86
CA PRO A 290 3.01 -13.22 -15.46
C PRO A 290 1.68 -12.80 -14.81
N ILE A 291 1.52 -11.51 -14.52
CA ILE A 291 0.32 -11.00 -13.83
C ILE A 291 -0.99 -11.33 -14.58
N GLU A 292 -1.00 -11.25 -15.92
CA GLU A 292 -2.19 -11.55 -16.72
C GLU A 292 -2.64 -13.01 -16.56
N LYS A 293 -1.67 -13.95 -16.46
CA LYS A 293 -1.99 -15.37 -16.24
C LYS A 293 -2.68 -15.57 -14.90
N GLU A 294 -2.24 -14.88 -13.85
CA GLU A 294 -2.88 -14.96 -12.53
C GLU A 294 -4.24 -14.24 -12.49
N ARG A 295 -4.43 -13.17 -13.29
CA ARG A 295 -5.75 -12.55 -13.48
C ARG A 295 -6.72 -13.51 -14.15
N GLU A 296 -6.31 -14.18 -15.22
CA GLU A 296 -7.09 -15.21 -15.91
C GLU A 296 -7.40 -16.41 -15.01
N ALA A 297 -6.49 -16.76 -14.11
CA ALA A 297 -6.70 -17.82 -13.11
C ALA A 297 -7.68 -17.45 -11.99
N GLY A 298 -8.19 -16.20 -11.97
CA GLY A 298 -9.21 -15.76 -11.02
C GLY A 298 -8.68 -15.16 -9.73
N GLU A 299 -7.40 -14.78 -9.64
CA GLU A 299 -6.82 -14.28 -8.38
C GLU A 299 -7.48 -13.00 -7.84
N ARG A 300 -8.08 -12.17 -8.71
CA ARG A 300 -8.90 -11.01 -8.27
C ARG A 300 -10.15 -11.46 -7.51
N ILE A 301 -10.89 -12.41 -8.08
CA ILE A 301 -12.11 -12.97 -7.47
C ILE A 301 -11.75 -13.70 -6.18
N ASN A 302 -10.62 -14.43 -6.17
CA ASN A 302 -10.11 -15.08 -4.97
C ASN A 302 -9.74 -14.07 -3.88
N ALA A 303 -9.10 -12.95 -4.20
CA ALA A 303 -8.77 -11.90 -3.25
C ALA A 303 -10.02 -11.21 -2.68
N ASP A 304 -11.03 -10.95 -3.51
CA ASP A 304 -12.31 -10.38 -3.07
C ASP A 304 -13.03 -11.32 -2.10
N PHE A 305 -13.13 -12.61 -2.43
CA PHE A 305 -13.69 -13.62 -1.52
C PHE A 305 -12.84 -13.77 -0.26
N PHE A 306 -11.51 -13.77 -0.37
CA PHE A 306 -10.62 -13.83 0.79
C PHE A 306 -10.87 -12.68 1.77
N ASN A 307 -11.20 -11.49 1.29
CA ASN A 307 -11.49 -10.33 2.14
C ASN A 307 -12.81 -10.46 2.92
N THR A 308 -13.78 -11.25 2.45
CA THR A 308 -15.05 -11.48 3.17
C THR A 308 -14.88 -12.44 4.35
N LEU A 309 -13.89 -13.33 4.28
CA LEU A 309 -13.63 -14.33 5.32
C LEU A 309 -13.19 -13.67 6.65
N PRO A 310 -13.49 -14.28 7.81
CA PRO A 310 -13.01 -13.79 9.10
C PRO A 310 -11.49 -13.59 9.15
N ASN A 311 -11.06 -12.50 9.78
CA ASN A 311 -9.67 -12.28 10.18
C ASN A 311 -9.43 -12.77 11.61
N ASP A 312 -8.16 -12.88 12.00
CA ASP A 312 -7.72 -13.13 13.39
C ASP A 312 -8.06 -14.54 13.95
N VAL A 313 -8.33 -15.52 13.07
CA VAL A 313 -8.49 -16.92 13.47
C VAL A 313 -7.11 -17.55 13.68
N LEU A 314 -6.68 -17.67 14.93
CA LEU A 314 -5.33 -18.16 15.28
C LEU A 314 -5.24 -19.69 15.44
N GLY A 315 -6.36 -20.37 15.70
CA GLY A 315 -6.34 -21.77 16.14
C GLY A 315 -5.49 -21.95 17.41
N SER A 316 -4.62 -22.94 17.43
CA SER A 316 -3.68 -23.19 18.54
C SER A 316 -2.41 -22.32 18.52
N ASN A 317 -2.27 -21.40 17.56
CA ASN A 317 -1.06 -20.59 17.38
C ASN A 317 -1.04 -19.40 18.36
N ARG A 318 0.14 -19.11 18.91
CA ARG A 318 0.34 -17.91 19.74
C ARG A 318 0.40 -16.66 18.85
N GLU A 319 -0.29 -15.60 19.25
CA GLU A 319 -0.31 -14.31 18.53
C GLU A 319 1.11 -13.75 18.30
N ASN A 320 2.01 -13.89 19.26
CA ASN A 320 3.39 -13.41 19.17
C ASN A 320 4.37 -14.39 18.49
N SER A 321 3.87 -15.46 17.86
CA SER A 321 4.69 -16.33 17.02
C SER A 321 4.70 -15.80 15.58
N VAL A 322 5.75 -16.10 14.81
CA VAL A 322 5.82 -15.73 13.38
C VAL A 322 4.56 -16.20 12.64
N LYS A 323 4.21 -17.49 12.77
CA LYS A 323 3.01 -18.04 12.13
C LYS A 323 1.72 -17.38 12.62
N GLY A 324 1.51 -17.30 13.93
CA GLY A 324 0.28 -16.76 14.52
C GLY A 324 0.06 -15.28 14.21
N SER A 325 1.11 -14.46 14.25
CA SER A 325 1.03 -13.02 13.93
C SER A 325 0.49 -12.76 12.53
N GLN A 326 0.73 -13.67 11.58
CA GLN A 326 0.34 -13.52 10.18
C GLN A 326 -1.08 -14.00 9.86
N PHE A 327 -1.79 -14.57 10.83
CA PHE A 327 -3.24 -14.76 10.73
C PHE A 327 -4.02 -13.52 11.18
N LYS A 328 -3.33 -12.52 11.75
CA LYS A 328 -3.92 -11.24 12.13
C LYS A 328 -4.01 -10.32 10.92
N GLN A 329 -5.08 -9.54 10.83
CA GLN A 329 -5.23 -8.55 9.76
C GLN A 329 -4.07 -7.53 9.78
N PRO A 330 -3.32 -7.36 8.68
CA PRO A 330 -2.40 -6.23 8.52
C PRO A 330 -3.15 -4.91 8.60
N LEU A 331 -2.68 -3.98 9.44
CA LEU A 331 -3.23 -2.61 9.53
C LEU A 331 -2.33 -1.55 8.88
N PHE A 332 -1.37 -2.02 8.08
CA PHE A 332 -0.54 -1.24 7.18
C PHE A 332 -0.39 -2.03 5.89
N GLU A 333 -0.99 -1.55 4.80
CA GLU A 333 -1.11 -2.30 3.54
C GLU A 333 -0.90 -1.42 2.30
N PHE A 334 -0.29 -2.02 1.28
CA PHE A 334 -0.20 -1.47 -0.08
C PHE A 334 0.48 -0.09 -0.19
N SER A 335 1.39 0.22 0.74
CA SER A 335 2.11 1.50 0.79
C SER A 335 2.88 1.83 -0.48
N GLY A 336 3.13 3.12 -0.72
CA GLY A 336 3.97 3.61 -1.83
C GLY A 336 5.47 3.27 -1.74
N ALA A 337 5.89 2.44 -0.78
CA ALA A 337 7.29 2.06 -0.59
C ALA A 337 7.87 1.26 -1.77
N CYS A 338 9.21 1.29 -1.90
CA CYS A 338 9.95 0.58 -2.95
C CYS A 338 9.67 -0.94 -2.96
N ALA A 339 9.84 -1.57 -4.13
CA ALA A 339 9.80 -3.01 -4.24
C ALA A 339 10.91 -3.65 -3.40
N GLY A 340 10.53 -4.43 -2.38
CA GLY A 340 11.49 -5.04 -1.46
C GLY A 340 11.98 -4.11 -0.35
N CYS A 341 11.23 -3.04 -0.02
CA CYS A 341 11.55 -2.13 1.08
C CYS A 341 11.82 -2.90 2.39
N GLY A 342 12.94 -2.57 3.05
CA GLY A 342 13.33 -3.19 4.32
C GLY A 342 12.56 -2.68 5.53
N GLU A 343 11.91 -1.51 5.46
CA GLU A 343 11.26 -0.87 6.62
C GLU A 343 9.84 -1.40 6.88
N THR A 344 9.04 -1.53 5.82
CA THR A 344 7.60 -1.76 5.94
C THR A 344 7.19 -3.13 6.51
N PRO A 345 7.96 -4.23 6.39
CA PRO A 345 7.63 -5.48 7.10
C PRO A 345 7.55 -5.28 8.62
N TYR A 346 8.41 -4.43 9.19
CA TYR A 346 8.40 -4.12 10.63
C TYR A 346 7.15 -3.34 11.03
N ILE A 347 6.81 -2.29 10.28
CA ILE A 347 5.59 -1.49 10.52
C ILE A 347 4.34 -2.38 10.40
N LYS A 348 4.25 -3.19 9.34
CA LYS A 348 3.15 -4.13 9.15
C LYS A 348 3.01 -5.07 10.36
N LEU A 349 4.09 -5.68 10.82
CA LEU A 349 4.07 -6.57 11.98
C LEU A 349 3.62 -5.85 13.26
N VAL A 350 4.18 -4.67 13.53
CA VAL A 350 3.85 -3.88 14.72
C VAL A 350 2.36 -3.49 14.72
N THR A 351 1.83 -3.11 13.57
CA THR A 351 0.40 -2.78 13.43
C THR A 351 -0.51 -4.00 13.52
N GLN A 352 -0.07 -5.21 13.13
CA GLN A 352 -0.82 -6.46 13.36
C GLN A 352 -0.98 -6.80 14.85
N LEU A 353 0.04 -6.48 15.66
CA LEU A 353 0.06 -6.82 17.09
C LEU A 353 -0.62 -5.75 17.96
N PHE A 354 -0.48 -4.48 17.60
CA PHE A 354 -0.88 -3.37 18.48
C PHE A 354 -1.75 -2.29 17.80
N GLY A 355 -2.02 -2.42 16.50
CA GLY A 355 -2.61 -1.37 15.68
C GLY A 355 -4.02 -0.96 16.09
N ASP A 356 -4.79 -1.84 16.71
CA ASP A 356 -6.17 -1.56 17.16
C ASP A 356 -6.26 -0.51 18.29
N ARG A 357 -5.14 -0.23 18.97
CA ARG A 357 -5.03 0.80 20.01
C ARG A 357 -3.83 1.72 19.83
N MET A 358 -3.28 1.78 18.62
CA MET A 358 -2.03 2.48 18.33
C MET A 358 -2.25 3.96 18.00
N ILE A 359 -1.34 4.81 18.49
CA ILE A 359 -1.17 6.20 18.04
C ILE A 359 0.29 6.37 17.64
N ILE A 360 0.52 6.85 16.43
CA ILE A 360 1.84 6.98 15.79
C ILE A 360 2.17 8.46 15.62
N ALA A 361 3.28 8.87 16.23
CA ALA A 361 4.05 10.02 15.81
C ALA A 361 5.10 9.53 14.81
N ASN A 362 5.11 10.01 13.57
CA ASN A 362 6.09 9.61 12.56
C ASN A 362 7.02 10.78 12.21
N ALA A 363 8.33 10.56 12.23
CA ALA A 363 9.31 11.54 11.81
C ALA A 363 9.27 11.69 10.29
N THR A 364 9.65 12.86 9.78
CA THR A 364 9.78 13.06 8.34
C THR A 364 10.92 12.18 7.80
N GLY A 365 10.65 11.43 6.73
CA GLY A 365 11.59 10.49 6.11
C GLY A 365 10.86 9.48 5.24
N CYS A 366 11.51 8.39 4.82
CA CYS A 366 10.87 7.35 4.01
C CYS A 366 9.55 6.87 4.66
N SER A 367 9.56 6.65 5.98
CA SER A 367 8.39 6.25 6.77
C SER A 367 7.21 7.20 6.70
N SER A 368 7.43 8.51 6.57
CA SER A 368 6.33 9.47 6.38
C SER A 368 5.89 9.53 4.92
N ILE A 369 6.81 9.38 3.96
CA ILE A 369 6.49 9.42 2.54
C ILE A 369 5.62 8.23 2.15
N TYR A 370 6.06 7.00 2.39
CA TYR A 370 5.22 5.85 2.06
C TYR A 370 4.04 5.68 3.02
N GLY A 371 4.07 6.31 4.20
CA GLY A 371 3.08 6.20 5.26
C GLY A 371 1.97 7.25 5.24
N GLY A 372 2.15 8.36 4.52
CA GLY A 372 1.25 9.51 4.60
C GLY A 372 1.28 10.46 3.39
N THR A 373 1.70 10.02 2.19
CA THR A 373 1.59 10.84 0.98
C THR A 373 0.14 10.87 0.48
N PHE A 374 -0.47 12.04 0.57
CA PHE A 374 -1.82 12.27 0.05
C PHE A 374 -1.90 11.94 -1.46
N PRO A 375 -2.93 11.21 -1.93
CA PRO A 375 -4.18 10.89 -1.26
C PRO A 375 -4.27 9.46 -0.69
N THR A 376 -3.22 8.66 -0.82
CA THR A 376 -3.28 7.22 -0.51
C THR A 376 -2.55 6.90 0.79
N ILE A 377 -3.30 6.41 1.78
CA ILE A 377 -2.84 6.19 3.15
C ILE A 377 -2.88 4.70 3.49
N PRO A 378 -1.72 4.06 3.76
CA PRO A 378 -1.62 2.60 3.96
C PRO A 378 -2.10 2.11 5.31
N TYR A 379 -2.14 2.97 6.32
CA TYR A 379 -2.69 2.61 7.62
C TYR A 379 -4.19 2.40 7.47
N THR A 380 -4.72 1.26 7.91
CA THR A 380 -6.13 0.89 7.73
C THR A 380 -6.79 0.51 9.07
N LYS A 381 -8.06 0.16 9.02
CA LYS A 381 -8.88 -0.23 10.17
C LYS A 381 -9.22 -1.71 10.10
N ASN A 382 -9.37 -2.33 11.27
CA ASN A 382 -9.95 -3.66 11.38
C ASN A 382 -11.48 -3.59 11.21
N LYS A 383 -12.14 -4.76 11.24
CA LYS A 383 -13.59 -4.89 11.12
C LYS A 383 -14.40 -4.11 12.18
N ASP A 384 -13.81 -3.81 13.33
CA ASP A 384 -14.43 -3.04 14.41
C ASP A 384 -14.23 -1.52 14.22
N GLY A 385 -13.63 -1.09 13.10
CA GLY A 385 -13.34 0.31 12.80
C GLY A 385 -12.12 0.87 13.56
N HIS A 386 -11.29 0.01 14.16
CA HIS A 386 -10.11 0.39 14.93
C HIS A 386 -8.82 0.19 14.13
N GLY A 387 -7.94 1.18 14.17
CA GLY A 387 -6.64 1.13 13.50
C GLY A 387 -5.71 2.24 14.01
N PRO A 388 -4.46 2.26 13.53
CA PRO A 388 -3.49 3.26 13.96
C PRO A 388 -3.96 4.68 13.64
N ALA A 389 -3.98 5.55 14.65
CA ALA A 389 -4.04 6.99 14.42
C ALA A 389 -2.63 7.48 14.09
N TRP A 390 -2.44 8.11 12.94
CA TRP A 390 -1.12 8.47 12.43
C TRP A 390 -1.00 9.98 12.23
N ALA A 391 0.14 10.56 12.62
CA ALA A 391 0.48 11.94 12.34
C ALA A 391 1.98 12.11 12.14
N ASN A 392 2.37 13.03 11.25
CA ASN A 392 3.73 13.53 11.08
C ASN A 392 3.74 15.00 11.49
N SER A 393 4.62 15.35 12.45
CA SER A 393 4.86 16.74 12.85
C SER A 393 5.98 17.32 12.00
N LEU A 394 7.23 17.21 12.45
CA LEU A 394 8.42 17.62 11.71
C LEU A 394 9.44 16.48 11.66
N PHE A 395 10.63 16.80 11.14
CA PHE A 395 11.73 15.85 11.09
C PHE A 395 12.40 15.72 12.47
N GLU A 396 12.60 16.85 13.15
CA GLU A 396 13.40 16.99 14.36
C GLU A 396 12.65 16.66 15.66
N ASP A 397 11.31 16.79 15.70
CA ASP A 397 10.51 16.84 16.93
C ASP A 397 9.71 15.56 17.23
N ASN A 398 10.00 14.47 16.53
CA ASN A 398 9.15 13.28 16.54
C ASN A 398 9.01 12.63 17.92
N ALA A 399 10.11 12.55 18.69
CA ALA A 399 10.08 11.94 20.02
C ALA A 399 9.21 12.77 20.97
N GLU A 400 9.38 14.09 20.96
CA GLU A 400 8.64 15.06 21.76
C GLU A 400 7.17 15.10 21.36
N TYR A 401 6.88 14.96 20.07
CA TYR A 401 5.54 14.87 19.55
C TYR A 401 4.81 13.62 20.08
N GLY A 402 5.46 12.44 19.99
CA GLY A 402 4.98 11.21 20.61
C GLY A 402 4.84 11.33 22.13
N PHE A 403 5.75 12.05 22.79
CA PHE A 403 5.67 12.34 24.22
C PHE A 403 4.46 13.20 24.58
N GLY A 404 4.17 14.25 23.80
CA GLY A 404 2.96 15.05 23.94
C GLY A 404 1.69 14.20 23.82
N MET A 405 1.64 13.28 22.85
CA MET A 405 0.53 12.33 22.72
C MET A 405 0.38 11.46 23.98
N ARG A 406 1.48 10.92 24.53
CA ARG A 406 1.44 10.11 25.75
C ARG A 406 0.91 10.91 26.94
N LEU A 407 1.35 12.15 27.12
CA LEU A 407 0.86 13.02 28.19
C LEU A 407 -0.64 13.30 28.05
N ALA A 408 -1.12 13.52 26.83
CA ALA A 408 -2.55 13.71 26.56
C ALA A 408 -3.37 12.46 26.91
N VAL A 409 -2.90 11.27 26.52
CA VAL A 409 -3.58 10.01 26.88
C VAL A 409 -3.58 9.79 28.40
N ASP A 410 -2.47 10.07 29.10
CA ASP A 410 -2.39 9.97 30.56
C ASP A 410 -3.40 10.90 31.25
N ALA A 411 -3.48 12.15 30.80
CA ALA A 411 -4.42 13.14 31.33
C ALA A 411 -5.87 12.72 31.12
N ASN A 412 -6.22 12.29 29.90
CA ASN A 412 -7.55 11.80 29.55
C ASN A 412 -7.93 10.56 30.37
N ARG A 413 -7.01 9.60 30.54
CA ARG A 413 -7.24 8.40 31.36
C ARG A 413 -7.41 8.73 32.84
N LYS A 414 -6.62 9.67 33.38
CA LYS A 414 -6.79 10.15 34.75
C LYS A 414 -8.16 10.79 34.96
N GLN A 415 -8.59 11.64 34.02
CA GLN A 415 -9.91 12.27 34.07
C GLN A 415 -11.03 11.23 33.95
N LEU A 416 -10.92 10.27 33.03
CA LEU A 416 -11.88 9.19 32.87
C LEU A 416 -12.02 8.39 34.17
N LYS A 417 -10.91 7.91 34.74
CA LYS A 417 -10.91 7.12 35.98
C LYS A 417 -11.55 7.89 37.14
N SER A 418 -11.25 9.18 37.28
CA SER A 418 -11.84 10.01 38.33
C SER A 418 -13.36 10.17 38.17
N ASN A 419 -13.86 10.35 36.94
CA ASN A 419 -15.31 10.47 36.71
C ASN A 419 -16.02 9.12 36.86
N VAL A 420 -15.40 8.02 36.44
CA VAL A 420 -15.93 6.68 36.69
C VAL A 420 -16.06 6.40 38.18
N GLN A 421 -15.06 6.78 38.99
CA GLN A 421 -15.16 6.62 40.45
C GLN A 421 -16.33 7.42 41.03
N LYS A 422 -16.54 8.67 40.58
CA LYS A 422 -17.70 9.47 41.02
C LYS A 422 -19.05 8.83 40.66
N LEU A 423 -19.15 8.21 39.48
CA LEU A 423 -20.36 7.46 39.10
C LEU A 423 -20.57 6.24 40.01
N LEU A 424 -19.51 5.47 40.28
CA LEU A 424 -19.58 4.33 41.19
C LEU A 424 -19.96 4.75 42.62
N ASP A 425 -19.36 5.84 43.14
CA ASP A 425 -19.64 6.38 44.47
C ASP A 425 -21.08 6.92 44.58
N SER A 426 -21.67 7.34 43.47
CA SER A 426 -23.07 7.80 43.40
C SER A 426 -24.10 6.66 43.36
N GLY A 427 -23.64 5.40 43.31
CA GLY A 427 -24.51 4.23 43.34
C GLY A 427 -24.98 3.74 41.97
N VAL A 428 -24.19 3.97 40.89
CA VAL A 428 -24.45 3.31 39.60
C VAL A 428 -24.39 1.80 39.78
N ASP A 429 -25.49 1.13 39.48
CA ASP A 429 -25.69 -0.30 39.66
C ASP A 429 -25.98 -1.00 38.32
N GLY A 430 -26.36 -2.28 38.41
CA GLY A 430 -26.62 -3.13 37.25
C GLY A 430 -25.37 -3.39 36.39
N GLU A 431 -25.63 -3.72 35.13
CA GLU A 431 -24.56 -4.14 34.20
C GLU A 431 -23.51 -3.06 33.95
N LEU A 432 -23.89 -1.78 33.95
CA LEU A 432 -22.96 -0.68 33.77
C LEU A 432 -22.08 -0.51 35.01
N GLY A 433 -22.64 -0.57 36.22
CA GLY A 433 -21.88 -0.49 37.46
C GLY A 433 -20.82 -1.59 37.56
N GLU A 434 -21.19 -2.84 37.24
CA GLU A 434 -20.27 -3.99 37.21
C GLU A 434 -19.16 -3.82 36.16
N ALA A 435 -19.50 -3.37 34.95
CA ALA A 435 -18.53 -3.17 33.88
C ALA A 435 -17.55 -2.04 34.22
N LEU A 436 -18.04 -0.93 34.81
CA LEU A 436 -17.22 0.19 35.27
C LEU A 436 -16.27 -0.23 36.41
N LYS A 437 -16.77 -1.01 37.38
CA LYS A 437 -15.94 -1.56 38.46
C LYS A 437 -14.84 -2.46 37.92
N THR A 438 -15.20 -3.38 37.02
CA THR A 438 -14.25 -4.28 36.33
C THR A 438 -13.17 -3.50 35.57
N ALA A 439 -13.54 -2.39 34.91
CA ALA A 439 -12.57 -1.54 34.23
C ALA A 439 -11.60 -0.86 35.19
N VAL A 440 -12.06 -0.39 36.36
CA VAL A 440 -11.21 0.25 37.38
C VAL A 440 -10.26 -0.75 38.02
N GLU A 441 -10.72 -1.97 38.31
CA GLU A 441 -9.92 -3.07 38.87
C GLU A 441 -8.82 -3.51 37.90
N ASN A 442 -9.12 -3.57 36.60
CA ASN A 442 -8.21 -4.01 35.54
C ASN A 442 -7.68 -2.85 34.68
N TRP A 443 -7.46 -1.67 35.28
CA TRP A 443 -7.19 -0.43 34.54
C TRP A 443 -6.00 -0.49 33.57
N THR A 444 -4.99 -1.28 33.88
CA THR A 444 -3.77 -1.45 33.05
C THR A 444 -3.86 -2.56 32.02
N SER A 445 -4.92 -3.39 32.07
CA SER A 445 -5.09 -4.51 31.14
C SER A 445 -5.49 -4.03 29.75
N VAL A 446 -4.96 -4.70 28.73
CA VAL A 446 -5.19 -4.38 27.31
C VAL A 446 -5.49 -5.64 26.47
N ASP A 447 -5.80 -6.73 27.15
CA ASP A 447 -6.18 -8.01 26.54
C ASP A 447 -7.61 -7.98 25.96
N GLN A 448 -8.07 -9.12 25.47
CA GLN A 448 -9.40 -9.24 24.88
C GLN A 448 -10.53 -9.06 25.89
N GLU A 449 -10.32 -9.43 27.16
CA GLU A 449 -11.33 -9.24 28.22
C GLU A 449 -11.50 -7.76 28.53
N ALA A 450 -10.40 -7.01 28.67
CA ALA A 450 -10.42 -5.56 28.85
C ALA A 450 -11.08 -4.85 27.66
N LYS A 451 -10.79 -5.28 26.43
CA LYS A 451 -11.41 -4.74 25.20
C LYS A 451 -12.91 -5.06 25.13
N ALA A 452 -13.31 -6.29 25.47
CA ALA A 452 -14.72 -6.68 25.51
C ALA A 452 -15.50 -5.88 26.57
N ASN A 453 -14.95 -5.71 27.76
CA ASN A 453 -15.55 -4.90 28.82
C ASN A 453 -15.67 -3.42 28.40
N ALA A 454 -14.64 -2.86 27.74
CA ALA A 454 -14.71 -1.49 27.22
C ALA A 454 -15.78 -1.31 26.14
N ARG A 455 -16.02 -2.32 25.28
CA ARG A 455 -17.13 -2.31 24.32
C ARG A 455 -18.48 -2.32 25.05
N LYS A 456 -18.65 -3.22 26.02
CA LYS A 456 -19.85 -3.29 26.86
C LYS A 456 -20.17 -1.93 27.51
N ILE A 457 -19.18 -1.25 28.09
CA ILE A 457 -19.38 0.08 28.69
C ILE A 457 -19.85 1.10 27.63
N LYS A 458 -19.23 1.11 26.44
CA LYS A 458 -19.59 2.05 25.36
C LYS A 458 -21.04 1.86 24.89
N GLU A 459 -21.53 0.63 24.86
CA GLU A 459 -22.90 0.29 24.48
C GLU A 459 -23.92 0.73 25.54
N LEU A 460 -23.58 0.61 26.82
CA LEU A 460 -24.48 0.94 27.94
C LEU A 460 -24.52 2.44 28.31
N LEU A 461 -23.47 3.19 28.00
CA LEU A 461 -23.38 4.62 28.37
C LEU A 461 -24.48 5.52 27.79
N PRO A 462 -24.89 5.41 26.50
CA PRO A 462 -25.95 6.25 25.93
C PRO A 462 -27.25 6.20 26.75
N ASP A 463 -27.76 5.01 27.06
CA ASP A 463 -28.99 4.83 27.82
C ASP A 463 -28.87 5.38 29.25
N TYR A 464 -27.68 5.26 29.85
CA TYR A 464 -27.41 5.82 31.17
C TYR A 464 -27.43 7.36 31.16
N LEU A 465 -26.92 8.01 30.11
CA LEU A 465 -26.92 9.47 29.97
C LEU A 465 -28.33 10.09 29.95
N GLU A 466 -29.33 9.33 29.52
CA GLU A 466 -30.73 9.79 29.51
C GLU A 466 -31.38 9.72 30.89
N LYS A 467 -30.96 8.76 31.73
CA LYS A 467 -31.58 8.42 33.00
C LYS A 467 -30.82 8.98 34.21
N VAL A 468 -29.57 9.38 34.01
CA VAL A 468 -28.70 9.88 35.09
C VAL A 468 -29.29 11.15 35.73
N PRO A 469 -29.23 11.29 37.06
CA PRO A 469 -29.62 12.52 37.74
C PRO A 469 -28.91 13.76 37.20
N SER A 470 -29.59 14.91 37.23
CA SER A 470 -29.11 16.14 36.59
C SER A 470 -27.74 16.60 37.12
N GLU A 471 -27.50 16.41 38.41
CA GLU A 471 -26.25 16.71 39.11
C GLU A 471 -25.06 15.83 38.65
N LEU A 472 -25.32 14.62 38.15
CA LEU A 472 -24.31 13.68 37.66
C LEU A 472 -24.16 13.72 36.13
N LYS A 473 -25.06 14.41 35.43
CA LYS A 473 -25.07 14.46 33.96
C LYS A 473 -23.74 14.92 33.36
N SER A 474 -23.10 15.92 33.96
CA SER A 474 -21.78 16.40 33.51
C SER A 474 -20.66 15.37 33.70
N VAL A 475 -20.72 14.59 34.78
CA VAL A 475 -19.77 13.50 35.09
C VAL A 475 -19.97 12.35 34.10
N ALA A 476 -21.21 11.92 33.90
CA ALA A 476 -21.57 10.88 32.95
C ALA A 476 -21.19 11.26 31.52
N GLN A 477 -21.46 12.51 31.12
CA GLN A 477 -21.07 13.04 29.82
C GLN A 477 -19.56 12.97 29.63
N LYS A 478 -18.78 13.31 30.66
CA LYS A 478 -17.32 13.23 30.58
C LYS A 478 -16.82 11.79 30.42
N VAL A 479 -17.45 10.81 31.09
CA VAL A 479 -17.17 9.37 30.88
C VAL A 479 -17.49 8.96 29.45
N TYR A 480 -18.61 9.42 28.91
CA TYR A 480 -18.97 9.18 27.51
C TYR A 480 -17.96 9.78 26.55
N ASP A 481 -17.58 11.07 26.67
CA ASP A 481 -16.61 11.72 25.79
C ASP A 481 -15.27 10.96 25.76
N LEU A 482 -14.85 10.46 26.93
CA LEU A 482 -13.57 9.77 27.11
C LEU A 482 -13.66 8.24 26.97
N ARG A 483 -14.82 7.67 26.59
CA ARG A 483 -15.07 6.21 26.55
C ARG A 483 -14.06 5.42 25.69
N ASN A 484 -13.41 6.07 24.73
CA ASN A 484 -12.37 5.43 23.92
C ASN A 484 -11.05 5.20 24.68
N TYR A 485 -10.91 5.73 25.90
CA TYR A 485 -9.73 5.62 26.75
C TYR A 485 -9.85 4.57 27.87
N PHE A 486 -10.90 3.74 27.92
CA PHE A 486 -10.96 2.63 28.89
C PHE A 486 -9.78 1.66 28.71
N VAL A 487 -9.46 1.31 27.46
CA VAL A 487 -8.24 0.57 27.10
C VAL A 487 -7.11 1.56 26.80
N ASP A 488 -5.94 1.36 27.43
CA ASP A 488 -4.78 2.25 27.24
C ASP A 488 -4.27 2.22 25.80
N LYS A 489 -3.76 3.36 25.33
CA LYS A 489 -3.22 3.50 23.97
C LYS A 489 -1.76 3.09 23.93
N SER A 490 -1.37 2.46 22.83
CA SER A 490 0.03 2.16 22.53
C SER A 490 0.60 3.33 21.75
N ILE A 491 1.42 4.15 22.39
CA ILE A 491 2.07 5.28 21.74
C ILE A 491 3.36 4.80 21.09
N TRP A 492 3.54 5.13 19.82
CA TRP A 492 4.71 4.80 19.03
C TRP A 492 5.29 6.03 18.37
N SER A 493 6.62 6.17 18.40
CA SER A 493 7.37 7.15 17.62
C SER A 493 8.18 6.40 16.58
N PHE A 494 7.85 6.58 15.31
CA PHE A 494 8.51 5.95 14.16
C PHE A 494 9.45 6.96 13.50
N GLY A 495 10.62 6.52 13.06
CA GLY A 495 11.51 7.33 12.23
C GLY A 495 12.75 6.58 11.77
N GLY A 496 13.46 7.14 10.79
CA GLY A 496 14.70 6.56 10.27
C GLY A 496 15.93 6.89 11.12
N ASP A 497 17.07 6.34 10.73
CA ASP A 497 18.38 6.57 11.35
C ASP A 497 18.77 8.06 11.37
N GLY A 498 18.51 8.81 10.30
CA GLY A 498 18.80 10.24 10.27
C GLY A 498 18.03 11.10 11.27
N TRP A 499 16.80 10.69 11.62
CA TRP A 499 16.09 11.32 12.72
C TRP A 499 16.72 10.91 14.06
N ALA A 500 16.87 9.61 14.29
CA ALA A 500 17.21 9.08 15.60
C ALA A 500 18.65 9.37 16.02
N TYR A 501 19.60 9.38 15.09
CA TYR A 501 21.04 9.50 15.37
C TYR A 501 21.62 10.88 15.09
N ASP A 502 20.85 11.79 14.48
CA ASP A 502 21.30 13.16 14.20
C ASP A 502 20.27 14.19 14.68
N ILE A 503 19.41 14.69 13.79
CA ILE A 503 18.63 15.91 14.03
C ILE A 503 17.67 15.80 15.23
N GLY A 504 17.09 14.62 15.47
CA GLY A 504 16.13 14.36 16.54
C GLY A 504 16.74 13.69 17.78
N PHE A 505 18.05 13.44 17.80
CA PHE A 505 18.71 12.68 18.87
C PHE A 505 18.52 13.33 20.25
N GLY A 506 18.65 14.66 20.34
CA GLY A 506 18.46 15.38 21.61
C GLY A 506 17.04 15.22 22.18
N GLY A 507 16.03 15.24 21.32
CA GLY A 507 14.64 14.99 21.68
C GLY A 507 14.41 13.54 22.11
N LEU A 508 14.99 12.61 21.37
CA LEU A 508 14.92 11.18 21.67
C LEU A 508 15.54 10.85 23.04
N ASP A 509 16.74 11.35 23.33
CA ASP A 509 17.42 11.17 24.63
C ASP A 509 16.54 11.67 25.78
N HIS A 510 16.03 12.90 25.66
CA HIS A 510 15.17 13.50 26.68
C HIS A 510 13.89 12.67 26.93
N VAL A 511 13.24 12.19 25.88
CA VAL A 511 12.00 11.41 25.99
C VAL A 511 12.27 10.04 26.60
N LEU A 512 13.36 9.35 26.22
CA LEU A 512 13.75 8.08 26.83
C LEU A 512 14.11 8.25 28.31
N ALA A 513 14.81 9.33 28.67
CA ALA A 513 15.15 9.66 30.05
C ALA A 513 13.93 9.96 30.93
N SER A 514 12.78 10.35 30.35
CA SER A 514 11.55 10.65 31.09
C SER A 514 10.91 9.43 31.78
N GLY A 515 11.27 8.21 31.36
CA GLY A 515 10.70 6.96 31.89
C GLY A 515 9.23 6.73 31.54
N LYS A 516 8.69 7.45 30.55
CA LYS A 516 7.29 7.36 30.13
C LYS A 516 7.08 6.18 29.18
N ASN A 517 5.87 5.60 29.22
CA ASN A 517 5.51 4.44 28.41
C ASN A 517 5.27 4.82 26.94
N ILE A 518 6.36 4.94 26.18
CA ILE A 518 6.41 5.25 24.76
C ILE A 518 7.30 4.22 24.09
N ASN A 519 6.88 3.74 22.92
CA ASN A 519 7.67 2.82 22.12
C ASN A 519 8.36 3.60 21.00
N ILE A 520 9.65 3.38 20.80
CA ILE A 520 10.42 3.97 19.71
C ILE A 520 10.76 2.87 18.70
N LEU A 521 10.47 3.11 17.43
CA LEU A 521 10.88 2.24 16.32
C LEU A 521 11.78 3.04 15.38
N VAL A 522 13.09 2.78 15.47
CA VAL A 522 14.08 3.30 14.54
C VAL A 522 14.22 2.33 13.37
N LEU A 523 13.95 2.82 12.17
CA LEU A 523 14.07 2.09 10.92
C LEU A 523 15.45 2.40 10.33
N ASP A 524 16.44 1.66 10.81
CA ASP A 524 17.85 1.94 10.50
C ASP A 524 18.21 1.43 9.10
N THR A 525 18.47 2.37 8.20
CA THR A 525 18.95 2.11 6.84
C THR A 525 20.42 2.49 6.66
N GLU A 526 21.08 2.92 7.74
CA GLU A 526 22.46 3.44 7.78
C GLU A 526 22.73 4.60 6.80
N VAL A 527 21.67 5.27 6.33
CA VAL A 527 21.73 6.39 5.37
C VAL A 527 20.41 7.16 5.37
N TYR A 528 20.42 8.39 4.87
CA TYR A 528 19.19 9.17 4.71
C TYR A 528 18.45 8.71 3.46
N SER A 529 17.75 7.57 3.54
CA SER A 529 17.18 6.90 2.36
C SER A 529 16.23 7.75 1.51
N ASN A 530 15.58 8.76 2.08
CA ASN A 530 14.62 9.61 1.36
C ASN A 530 15.26 10.69 0.47
N THR A 531 16.45 11.17 0.85
CA THR A 531 17.12 12.34 0.24
C THR A 531 18.51 11.96 -0.24
#